data_AF-A0A845FSV1-F1
#
_entry.id   AF-A0A845FSV1-F1
#
_cell.length_a   1.000
_cell.length_b   1.000
_cell.length_c   1.000
_cell.angle_alpha   90.00
_cell.angle_beta   90.00
_cell.angle_gamma   90.00
#
_symmetry.space_group_name_H-M   'P 1'
#
loop_
_entity.id
_entity.type
_entity.pdbx_description
1 polymer ?
#
loop_
_entity_poly.entity_id
_entity_poly.type
_entity_poly.pdbx_seq_one_letter_code
_entity_poly.pdbx_strand_id
1 'polypeptide(L)'
;MASDNQQALIEATLTRTAEQVGDITPLVIQQLYHRFPEMEASFKHHGLGKQQQLEGDMVQNALYCLMDWYADPGSIEVMLAHSVPHHHYTLKVPPHWYAGLLEVTAAVVGESIPPEAGAEQAAWEALTSQLLQVLEESSQHTDAPYSAAQIQPAQSLH
;
A
#
# COMPACT_ATOMS: atom_id res chain seq x y z
N MET A 1 -9.12 16.94 -15.09
CA MET A 1 -10.21 16.35 -15.91
C MET A 1 -10.08 14.84 -16.05
N ALA A 2 -8.99 14.30 -16.62
CA ALA A 2 -8.82 12.84 -16.71
C ALA A 2 -8.63 12.19 -15.32
N SER A 3 -7.80 12.78 -14.46
CA SER A 3 -7.61 12.38 -13.05
C SER A 3 -8.91 12.44 -12.25
N ASP A 4 -9.67 13.54 -12.37
CA ASP A 4 -10.90 13.75 -11.60
C ASP A 4 -11.97 12.68 -11.92
N ASN A 5 -12.02 12.24 -13.18
CA ASN A 5 -12.91 11.15 -13.59
C ASN A 5 -12.44 9.78 -13.06
N GLN A 6 -11.13 9.54 -12.99
CA GLN A 6 -10.59 8.33 -12.37
C GLN A 6 -10.91 8.33 -10.87
N GLN A 7 -10.62 9.44 -10.17
CA GLN A 7 -10.91 9.60 -8.75
C GLN A 7 -12.36 9.29 -8.41
N ALA A 8 -13.31 9.82 -9.17
CA ALA A 8 -14.74 9.56 -8.94
C ALA A 8 -15.12 8.07 -9.07
N LEU A 9 -14.48 7.34 -9.99
CA LEU A 9 -14.69 5.89 -10.14
C LEU A 9 -14.12 5.12 -8.95
N ILE A 10 -12.90 5.48 -8.51
CA ILE A 10 -12.25 4.87 -7.34
C ILE A 10 -13.06 5.12 -6.06
N GLU A 11 -13.54 6.35 -5.85
CA GLU A 11 -14.40 6.72 -4.73
C GLU A 11 -15.72 5.93 -4.73
N ALA A 12 -16.30 5.68 -5.90
CA ALA A 12 -17.51 4.87 -6.03
C ALA A 12 -17.26 3.42 -5.60
N THR A 13 -16.14 2.80 -6.01
CA THR A 13 -15.75 1.44 -5.60
C THR A 13 -15.54 1.36 -4.09
N LEU A 14 -14.78 2.30 -3.52
CA LEU A 14 -14.47 2.33 -2.10
C LEU A 14 -15.73 2.54 -1.25
N THR A 15 -16.60 3.48 -1.66
CA THR A 15 -17.87 3.74 -0.98
C THR A 15 -18.75 2.49 -1.00
N ARG A 16 -18.86 1.84 -2.15
CA ARG A 16 -19.64 0.62 -2.31
C ARG A 16 -19.13 -0.52 -1.43
N THR A 17 -17.80 -0.71 -1.39
CA THR A 17 -17.18 -1.70 -0.51
C THR A 17 -17.49 -1.42 0.95
N ALA A 18 -17.37 -0.17 1.39
CA ALA A 18 -17.69 0.23 2.75
C ALA A 18 -19.17 -0.01 3.11
N GLU A 19 -20.10 0.24 2.18
CA GLU A 19 -21.53 0.00 2.37
C GLU A 19 -21.90 -1.49 2.41
N GLN A 20 -21.23 -2.33 1.61
CA GLN A 20 -21.57 -3.75 1.47
C GLN A 20 -20.84 -4.65 2.48
N VAL A 21 -19.57 -4.34 2.75
CA VAL A 21 -18.65 -5.20 3.53
C VAL A 21 -18.34 -4.59 4.89
N GLY A 22 -18.21 -3.26 4.96
CA GLY A 22 -17.78 -2.55 6.17
C GLY A 22 -16.28 -2.69 6.40
N ASP A 23 -15.87 -3.15 7.59
CA ASP A 23 -14.46 -3.35 7.92
C ASP A 23 -13.90 -4.56 7.15
N ILE A 24 -13.03 -4.28 6.17
CA ILE A 24 -12.38 -5.31 5.35
C ILE A 24 -11.16 -5.94 6.02
N THR A 25 -10.68 -5.39 7.15
CA THR A 25 -9.44 -5.84 7.80
C THR A 25 -9.41 -7.35 8.04
N PRO A 26 -10.47 -7.99 8.60
CA PRO A 26 -10.44 -9.44 8.83
C PRO A 26 -10.29 -10.25 7.55
N LEU A 27 -10.91 -9.80 6.44
CA LEU A 27 -10.84 -10.48 5.14
C LEU A 27 -9.45 -10.38 4.54
N VAL A 28 -8.88 -9.17 4.55
CA VAL A 28 -7.54 -8.89 4.01
C VAL A 28 -6.48 -9.68 4.79
N ILE A 29 -6.51 -9.63 6.11
CA ILE A 29 -5.54 -10.34 6.97
C ILE A 29 -5.65 -11.85 6.80
N GLN A 30 -6.87 -12.40 6.71
CA GLN A 30 -7.06 -13.83 6.46
C GLN A 30 -6.43 -14.25 5.12
N GLN A 31 -6.67 -13.49 4.05
CA GLN A 31 -6.10 -13.80 2.73
C GLN A 31 -4.56 -13.62 2.72
N LEU A 32 -4.04 -12.63 3.44
CA LEU A 32 -2.60 -12.42 3.57
C LEU A 32 -1.91 -13.58 4.29
N TYR A 33 -2.45 -14.05 5.42
CA TYR A 33 -1.88 -15.19 6.13
C TYR A 33 -2.01 -16.49 5.37
N HIS A 34 -3.05 -16.63 4.54
CA HIS A 34 -3.12 -17.75 3.63
C HIS A 34 -2.01 -17.71 2.58
N ARG A 35 -1.72 -16.53 2.02
CA ARG A 35 -0.72 -16.35 0.95
C ARG A 35 0.73 -16.32 1.47
N PHE A 36 0.94 -15.76 2.66
CA PHE A 36 2.24 -15.58 3.31
C PHE A 36 2.14 -15.98 4.79
N PRO A 37 2.14 -17.28 5.11
CA PRO A 37 1.93 -17.77 6.48
C PRO A 37 2.93 -17.20 7.50
N GLU A 38 4.14 -16.84 7.07
CA GLU A 38 5.17 -16.27 7.94
C GLU A 38 4.85 -14.84 8.40
N MET A 39 3.95 -14.12 7.73
CA MET A 39 3.52 -12.78 8.13
C MET A 39 2.91 -12.76 9.52
N GLU A 40 2.16 -13.80 9.92
CA GLU A 40 1.48 -13.82 11.23
C GLU A 40 2.50 -13.73 12.38
N ALA A 41 3.60 -14.47 12.27
CA ALA A 41 4.67 -14.41 13.25
C ALA A 41 5.35 -13.03 13.27
N SER A 42 5.51 -12.40 12.09
CA SER A 42 6.05 -11.05 11.97
C SER A 42 5.15 -9.99 12.63
N PHE A 43 3.85 -10.01 12.34
CA PHE A 43 2.87 -9.12 12.98
C PHE A 43 2.83 -9.32 14.49
N LYS A 44 2.90 -10.56 14.98
CA LYS A 44 2.98 -10.84 16.41
C LYS A 44 4.25 -10.28 17.05
N HIS A 45 5.38 -10.41 16.37
CA HIS A 45 6.68 -9.90 16.84
C HIS A 45 6.68 -8.37 16.91
N HIS A 46 6.27 -7.69 15.85
CA HIS A 46 6.29 -6.22 15.76
C HIS A 46 5.11 -5.55 16.48
N GLY A 47 3.99 -6.26 16.64
CA GLY A 47 2.80 -5.73 17.30
C GLY A 47 2.95 -5.57 18.81
N LEU A 48 3.97 -6.18 19.44
CA LEU A 48 4.26 -6.03 20.87
C LEU A 48 3.03 -6.24 21.79
N GLY A 49 2.23 -7.27 21.48
CA GLY A 49 0.98 -7.57 22.19
C GLY A 49 -0.28 -6.87 21.65
N LYS A 50 -0.15 -6.08 20.58
CA LYS A 50 -1.23 -5.37 19.89
C LYS A 50 -1.32 -5.77 18.42
N GLN A 51 -1.20 -7.06 18.13
CA GLN A 51 -1.17 -7.61 16.78
C GLN A 51 -2.35 -7.12 15.91
N GLN A 52 -3.59 -7.25 16.38
CA GLN A 52 -4.79 -6.85 15.64
C GLN A 52 -4.81 -5.35 15.32
N GLN A 53 -4.27 -4.52 16.21
CA GLN A 53 -4.16 -3.08 15.95
C GLN A 53 -3.16 -2.83 14.81
N LEU A 54 -1.98 -3.45 14.87
CA LEU A 54 -0.96 -3.31 13.83
C LEU A 54 -1.47 -3.83 12.47
N GLU A 55 -2.20 -4.95 12.46
CA GLU A 55 -2.87 -5.48 11.28
C GLU A 55 -3.83 -4.44 10.66
N GLY A 56 -4.72 -3.85 11.48
CA GLY A 56 -5.63 -2.78 11.05
C GLY A 56 -4.90 -1.55 10.53
N ASP A 57 -3.84 -1.10 11.23
CA ASP A 57 -3.04 0.05 10.81
C ASP A 57 -2.39 -0.20 9.43
N MET A 58 -1.93 -1.43 9.15
CA MET A 58 -1.34 -1.77 7.85
C MET A 58 -2.39 -1.80 6.73
N VAL A 59 -3.57 -2.37 6.98
CA VAL A 59 -4.68 -2.35 6.00
C VAL A 59 -5.15 -0.92 5.74
N GLN A 60 -5.23 -0.09 6.77
CA GLN A 60 -5.58 1.32 6.65
C GLN A 60 -4.55 2.09 5.79
N ASN A 61 -3.26 1.81 5.94
CA ASN A 61 -2.22 2.42 5.11
C ASN A 61 -2.34 2.00 3.63
N ALA A 62 -2.71 0.75 3.35
CA ALA A 62 -2.98 0.30 1.98
C ALA A 62 -4.21 1.00 1.39
N LEU A 63 -5.29 1.12 2.17
CA LEU A 63 -6.49 1.89 1.77
C LEU A 63 -6.17 3.36 1.51
N TYR A 64 -5.34 3.99 2.35
CA TYR A 64 -4.88 5.35 2.14
C TYR A 64 -4.20 5.54 0.78
N CYS A 65 -3.32 4.61 0.39
CA CYS A 65 -2.67 4.64 -0.93
C CYS A 65 -3.69 4.53 -2.07
N LEU A 66 -4.71 3.68 -1.93
CA LEU A 66 -5.76 3.51 -2.94
C LEU A 66 -6.67 4.76 -3.05
N MET A 67 -7.00 5.38 -1.91
CA MET A 67 -7.88 6.55 -1.83
C MET A 67 -7.24 7.82 -2.42
N ASP A 68 -5.98 8.06 -2.10
CA ASP A 68 -5.35 9.36 -2.32
C ASP A 68 -4.45 9.40 -3.56
N TRP A 69 -4.29 8.28 -4.28
CA TRP A 69 -3.37 8.20 -5.43
C TRP A 69 -3.58 9.31 -6.47
N TYR A 70 -4.82 9.57 -6.91
CA TYR A 70 -5.06 10.61 -7.91
C TYR A 70 -5.15 12.02 -7.32
N ALA A 71 -5.31 12.14 -5.99
CA ALA A 71 -5.32 13.42 -5.29
C ALA A 71 -3.89 13.94 -5.06
N ASP A 72 -2.98 13.07 -4.62
CA ASP A 72 -1.60 13.42 -4.28
C ASP A 72 -0.62 12.24 -4.51
N PRO A 73 -0.35 11.86 -5.78
CA PRO A 73 0.50 10.72 -6.09
C PRO A 73 1.93 10.91 -5.56
N GLY A 74 2.44 12.14 -5.55
CA GLY A 74 3.80 12.44 -5.10
C GLY A 74 4.00 12.14 -3.61
N SER A 75 3.02 12.44 -2.76
CA SER A 75 3.09 12.06 -1.34
C SER A 75 3.05 10.55 -1.14
N ILE A 76 2.26 9.82 -1.92
CA ILE A 76 2.22 8.35 -1.88
C ILE A 76 3.55 7.76 -2.32
N GLU A 77 4.11 8.23 -3.43
CA GLU A 77 5.42 7.80 -3.94
C GLU A 77 6.53 8.01 -2.90
N VAL A 78 6.61 9.21 -2.31
CA VAL A 78 7.60 9.53 -1.28
C VAL A 78 7.42 8.66 -0.04
N MET A 79 6.17 8.40 0.37
CA MET A 79 5.88 7.54 1.51
C MET A 79 6.38 6.11 1.24
N LEU A 80 6.05 5.53 0.08
CA LEU A 80 6.42 4.16 -0.27
C LEU A 80 7.93 4.01 -0.46
N ALA A 81 8.58 4.98 -1.10
CA ALA A 81 10.04 5.02 -1.31
C ALA A 81 10.83 5.01 0.01
N HIS A 82 10.28 5.57 1.09
CA HIS A 82 10.92 5.53 2.41
C HIS A 82 10.47 4.34 3.26
N SER A 83 9.17 4.00 3.21
CA SER A 83 8.57 2.97 4.06
C SER A 83 9.08 1.58 3.71
N VAL A 84 9.14 1.25 2.41
CA VAL A 84 9.56 -0.09 1.94
C VAL A 84 11.00 -0.42 2.37
N PRO A 85 12.03 0.43 2.11
CA PRO A 85 13.39 0.14 2.58
C PRO A 85 13.50 0.12 4.10
N HIS A 86 12.80 1.02 4.81
CA HIS A 86 12.86 1.05 6.27
C HIS A 86 12.36 -0.27 6.87
N HIS A 87 11.20 -0.76 6.41
CA HIS A 87 10.63 -2.03 6.87
C HIS A 87 11.51 -3.21 6.50
N HIS A 88 12.11 -3.19 5.31
CA HIS A 88 13.03 -4.24 4.89
C HIS A 88 14.28 -4.33 5.77
N TYR A 89 15.02 -3.23 5.89
CA TYR A 89 16.31 -3.26 6.56
C TYR A 89 16.21 -3.27 8.08
N THR A 90 15.23 -2.55 8.63
CA THR A 90 15.09 -2.35 10.08
C THR A 90 14.20 -3.41 10.69
N LEU A 91 13.05 -3.68 10.07
CA LEU A 91 12.03 -4.57 10.62
C LEU A 91 12.10 -5.98 10.02
N LYS A 92 13.00 -6.23 9.06
CA LYS A 92 13.18 -7.55 8.42
C LYS A 92 11.89 -8.05 7.73
N VAL A 93 11.09 -7.11 7.23
CA VAL A 93 9.89 -7.39 6.43
C VAL A 93 10.29 -7.51 4.96
N PRO A 94 10.07 -8.63 4.27
CA PRO A 94 10.37 -8.75 2.85
C PRO A 94 9.56 -7.75 1.99
N PRO A 95 10.15 -7.11 0.96
CA PRO A 95 9.42 -6.14 0.13
C PRO A 95 8.20 -6.73 -0.59
N HIS A 96 8.23 -8.01 -0.96
CA HIS A 96 7.08 -8.67 -1.60
C HIS A 96 5.85 -8.78 -0.68
N TRP A 97 6.02 -8.66 0.64
CA TRP A 97 4.91 -8.60 1.59
C TRP A 97 4.15 -7.27 1.51
N TYR A 98 4.84 -6.18 1.16
CA TYR A 98 4.21 -4.88 0.90
C TYR A 98 3.33 -4.93 -0.35
N ALA A 99 3.87 -5.46 -1.45
CA ALA A 99 3.10 -5.68 -2.67
C ALA A 99 1.91 -6.60 -2.38
N GLY A 100 2.12 -7.69 -1.63
CA GLY A 100 1.06 -8.59 -1.22
C GLY A 100 -0.07 -7.91 -0.44
N LEU A 101 0.26 -7.05 0.52
CA LEU A 101 -0.74 -6.27 1.28
C LEU A 101 -1.57 -5.38 0.38
N LEU A 102 -0.94 -4.65 -0.53
CA LEU A 102 -1.64 -3.80 -1.48
C LEU A 102 -2.52 -4.62 -2.43
N GLU A 103 -1.98 -5.69 -3.02
CA GLU A 103 -2.70 -6.58 -3.94
C GLU A 103 -3.95 -7.19 -3.29
N VAL A 104 -3.82 -7.75 -2.09
CA VAL A 104 -4.94 -8.37 -1.38
C VAL A 104 -5.99 -7.32 -0.98
N THR A 105 -5.55 -6.16 -0.48
CA THR A 105 -6.47 -5.06 -0.16
C THR A 105 -7.23 -4.60 -1.41
N ALA A 106 -6.51 -4.41 -2.52
CA ALA A 106 -7.10 -3.97 -3.79
C ALA A 106 -8.06 -5.02 -4.37
N ALA A 107 -7.74 -6.31 -4.23
CA ALA A 107 -8.61 -7.40 -4.66
C ALA A 107 -9.92 -7.42 -3.86
N VAL A 108 -9.85 -7.35 -2.52
CA VAL A 108 -11.04 -7.35 -1.64
C VAL A 108 -11.97 -6.17 -1.94
N VAL A 109 -11.40 -4.98 -2.18
CA VAL A 109 -12.20 -3.80 -2.56
C VAL A 109 -12.77 -3.95 -3.97
N GLY A 110 -11.97 -4.46 -4.91
CA GLY A 110 -12.35 -4.68 -6.31
C GLY A 110 -13.47 -5.71 -6.50
N GLU A 111 -13.67 -6.65 -5.57
CA GLU A 111 -14.78 -7.61 -5.60
C GLU A 111 -16.17 -6.96 -5.58
N SER A 112 -16.26 -5.70 -5.11
CA SER A 112 -17.51 -4.95 -5.11
C SER A 112 -17.89 -4.38 -6.49
N ILE A 113 -16.94 -4.31 -7.43
CA ILE A 113 -17.16 -3.70 -8.75
C ILE A 113 -18.11 -4.59 -9.56
N PRO A 114 -19.25 -4.06 -10.06
CA PRO A 114 -20.15 -4.83 -10.90
C PRO A 114 -19.46 -5.28 -12.20
N PRO A 115 -19.66 -6.52 -12.67
CA PRO A 115 -19.03 -7.02 -13.90
C PRO A 115 -19.32 -6.20 -15.17
N GLU A 116 -20.46 -5.49 -15.19
CA GLU A 116 -20.85 -4.61 -16.28
C GLU A 116 -20.19 -3.21 -16.22
N ALA A 117 -19.57 -2.85 -15.10
CA ALA A 117 -18.97 -1.54 -14.86
C ALA A 117 -17.55 -1.44 -15.44
N GLY A 118 -17.41 -1.67 -16.75
CA GLY A 118 -16.10 -1.79 -17.41
C GLY A 118 -15.17 -0.58 -17.24
N ALA A 119 -15.72 0.63 -17.10
CA ALA A 119 -14.92 1.82 -16.81
C ALA A 119 -14.35 1.86 -15.39
N GLU A 120 -15.15 1.42 -14.40
CA GLU A 120 -14.74 1.31 -12.99
C GLU A 120 -13.66 0.23 -12.85
N GLN A 121 -13.88 -0.92 -13.50
CA GLN A 121 -12.89 -2.01 -13.55
C GLN A 121 -11.56 -1.57 -14.17
N ALA A 122 -11.60 -0.91 -15.32
CA ALA A 122 -10.38 -0.41 -15.97
C ALA A 122 -9.64 0.64 -15.13
N ALA A 123 -10.38 1.54 -14.45
CA ALA A 123 -9.79 2.51 -13.53
C ALA A 123 -9.13 1.84 -12.34
N TRP A 124 -9.80 0.85 -11.74
CA TRP A 124 -9.29 0.09 -10.60
C TRP A 124 -8.02 -0.70 -10.94
N GLU A 125 -8.01 -1.37 -12.09
CA GLU A 125 -6.84 -2.11 -12.60
C GLU A 125 -5.66 -1.18 -12.90
N ALA A 126 -5.93 -0.01 -13.48
CA ALA A 126 -4.91 1.00 -13.74
C ALA A 126 -4.31 1.56 -12.45
N LEU A 127 -5.15 1.93 -11.46
CA LEU A 127 -4.71 2.38 -10.14
C LEU A 127 -3.80 1.33 -9.48
N THR A 128 -4.29 0.10 -9.39
CA THR A 128 -3.57 -0.99 -8.73
C THR A 128 -2.22 -1.25 -9.41
N SER A 129 -2.18 -1.26 -10.75
CA SER A 129 -0.93 -1.45 -11.50
C SER A 129 0.08 -0.32 -11.24
N GLN A 130 -0.35 0.94 -11.21
CA GLN A 130 0.53 2.08 -10.93
C GLN A 130 1.15 1.98 -9.53
N LEU A 131 0.34 1.70 -8.51
CA LEU A 131 0.85 1.57 -7.14
C LEU A 131 1.81 0.37 -6.99
N LEU A 132 1.52 -0.76 -7.65
CA LEU A 132 2.43 -1.91 -7.64
C LEU A 132 3.76 -1.61 -8.34
N GLN A 133 3.74 -0.82 -9.42
CA GLN A 133 4.96 -0.35 -10.06
C GLN A 133 5.80 0.50 -9.11
N VAL A 134 5.18 1.43 -8.36
CA VAL A 134 5.90 2.24 -7.35
C VAL A 134 6.52 1.36 -6.26
N LEU A 135 5.83 0.30 -5.81
CA LEU A 135 6.37 -0.65 -4.85
C LEU A 135 7.55 -1.45 -5.41
N GLU A 136 7.47 -1.88 -6.67
CA GLU A 136 8.58 -2.55 -7.36
C GLU A 136 9.80 -1.64 -7.43
N GLU A 137 9.63 -0.40 -7.89
CA GLU A 137 10.71 0.60 -7.96
C GLU A 137 11.31 0.91 -6.58
N SER A 138 10.46 1.03 -5.55
CA SER A 138 10.88 1.25 -4.16
C SER A 138 11.67 0.07 -3.61
N SER A 139 11.35 -1.16 -4.05
CA SER A 139 12.07 -2.38 -3.66
C SER A 139 13.45 -2.48 -4.32
N GLN A 140 13.64 -1.99 -5.54
CA GLN A 140 14.94 -2.01 -6.22
C GLN A 140 15.97 -1.08 -5.56
N HIS A 141 15.51 -0.03 -4.88
CA HIS A 141 16.37 0.83 -4.06
C HIS A 141 16.83 0.14 -2.76
N THR A 142 16.32 -1.06 -2.45
CA THR A 142 16.82 -1.92 -1.36
C THR A 142 18.03 -2.79 -1.73
N ASP A 143 18.55 -2.66 -2.95
CA ASP A 143 19.81 -3.32 -3.36
C ASP A 143 21.00 -2.36 -3.45
N ALA A 144 20.77 -1.04 -3.31
CA ALA A 144 21.84 -0.05 -3.33
C ALA A 144 22.42 0.14 -1.92
N PRO A 145 23.74 -0.03 -1.69
CA PRO A 145 24.33 0.30 -0.40
C PRO A 145 24.09 1.77 -0.11
N TYR A 146 23.51 2.06 1.06
CA TYR A 146 23.33 3.41 1.59
C TYR A 146 24.71 4.11 1.63
N SER A 147 25.05 4.86 0.58
CA SER A 147 26.28 5.65 0.57
C SER A 147 26.02 6.88 1.42
N ALA A 148 26.73 6.99 2.54
CA ALA A 148 26.65 8.10 3.50
C ALA A 148 27.09 9.48 2.93
N ALA A 149 27.09 9.67 1.61
CA ALA A 149 27.71 10.79 0.93
C ALA A 149 26.79 11.99 0.63
N GLN A 150 25.54 12.00 1.09
CA GLN A 150 24.60 13.10 0.77
C GLN A 150 24.30 14.09 1.90
N ILE A 151 25.04 14.03 3.03
CA ILE A 151 25.02 15.15 3.98
C ILE A 151 26.04 16.20 3.50
N GLN A 152 25.58 17.15 2.72
CA GLN A 152 26.34 18.37 2.42
C GLN A 152 26.46 19.18 3.73
N PRO A 153 27.66 19.44 4.27
CA PRO A 153 27.77 20.28 5.45
C PRO A 153 27.36 21.71 5.08
N ALA A 154 26.52 22.30 5.92
CA ALA A 154 26.12 23.70 5.83
C ALA A 154 27.37 24.58 5.69
N GLN A 155 27.40 25.38 4.63
CA GLN A 155 28.46 26.35 4.39
C GLN A 155 28.54 27.29 5.60
N SER A 156 29.68 27.27 6.29
CA SER A 156 29.99 28.25 7.33
C SER A 156 30.15 29.62 6.67
N LEU A 157 29.27 30.55 7.02
CA LEU A 157 29.39 31.96 6.71
C LEU A 157 30.65 32.51 7.40
N HIS A 158 31.58 33.04 6.61
CA HIS A 158 32.61 33.97 7.05
C HIS A 158 32.51 35.25 6.22
#